data_AF-A0A3C1A2B9-F1
#
_entry.id   AF-A0A3C1A2B9-F1
#
_cell.length_a   1.000
_cell.length_b   1.000
_cell.length_c   1.000
_cell.angle_alpha   90.00
_cell.angle_beta   90.00
_cell.angle_gamma   90.00
#
_symmetry.space_group_name_H-M   'P 1'
#
loop_
_entity.id
_entity.type
_entity.pdbx_description
1 polymer ?
#
loop_
_entity_poly.entity_id
_entity_poly.type
_entity_poly.pdbx_seq_one_letter_code
_entity_poly.pdbx_strand_id
1 'polypeptide(L)'
;MNSEEVLLRGVISAFLMSGAVCDLRTRQVPPLLTLPAMALVGGLRFHEADYEVFVTWLVIFSLWSVHFFGGGDAKMLMVETALFPGPRFLVTLSLFALACTVPMLVVKYRRRSPLVLVRGLAHRAWAGQCFPTGRELKEEGQPTTWIFALAGIAYAWLLWRG
;
A
#
# COMPACT_ATOMS: atom_id res chain seq x y z
N MET A 1 10.59 -22.14 -14.83
CA MET A 1 10.95 -21.18 -13.77
C MET A 1 12.28 -21.65 -13.23
N ASN A 2 13.31 -20.84 -13.38
CA ASN A 2 14.66 -21.20 -12.91
C ASN A 2 14.70 -21.15 -11.38
N SER A 3 15.61 -21.88 -10.75
CA SER A 3 15.75 -21.93 -9.29
C SER A 3 15.96 -20.54 -8.69
N GLU A 4 16.67 -19.66 -9.39
CA GLU A 4 16.92 -18.27 -9.01
C GLU A 4 15.63 -17.43 -8.98
N GLU A 5 14.75 -17.60 -9.97
CA GLU A 5 13.47 -16.89 -10.03
C GLU A 5 12.55 -17.30 -8.88
N VAL A 6 12.53 -18.61 -8.56
CA VAL A 6 11.75 -19.15 -7.44
C VAL A 6 12.27 -18.57 -6.13
N LEU A 7 13.60 -18.53 -5.96
CA LEU A 7 14.23 -17.97 -4.77
C LEU A 7 13.88 -16.48 -4.61
N LEU A 8 13.99 -15.70 -5.69
CA LEU A 8 13.67 -14.28 -5.68
C LEU A 8 12.20 -14.02 -5.31
N ARG A 9 11.26 -14.76 -5.91
CA ARG A 9 9.83 -14.70 -5.56
C ARG A 9 9.60 -15.07 -4.10
N GLY A 10 10.30 -16.08 -3.60
CA GLY A 10 10.28 -16.50 -2.20
C GLY A 10 10.75 -15.38 -1.25
N VAL A 11 11.87 -14.71 -1.58
CA VAL A 11 12.40 -13.58 -0.80
C VAL A 11 11.43 -12.41 -0.80
N ILE A 12 10.87 -12.05 -1.96
CA ILE A 12 9.88 -10.97 -2.05
C ILE A 12 8.63 -11.32 -1.22
N SER A 13 8.11 -12.54 -1.35
CA SER A 13 6.97 -13.00 -0.55
C SER A 13 7.27 -12.96 0.95
N ALA A 14 8.45 -13.39 1.39
CA ALA A 14 8.84 -13.33 2.79
C ALA A 14 8.92 -11.88 3.31
N PHE A 15 9.45 -10.97 2.50
CA PHE A 15 9.50 -9.54 2.81
C PHE A 15 8.09 -8.94 2.97
N LEU A 16 7.21 -9.18 1.99
CA LEU A 16 5.83 -8.67 2.00
C LEU A 16 5.03 -9.23 3.18
N MET A 17 5.16 -10.53 3.45
CA MET A 17 4.54 -11.16 4.61
C MET A 17 5.07 -10.60 5.92
N SER A 18 6.36 -10.28 6.01
CA SER A 18 6.94 -9.66 7.21
C SER A 18 6.32 -8.29 7.48
N GLY A 19 6.18 -7.46 6.44
CA GLY A 19 5.49 -6.16 6.55
C GLY A 19 4.04 -6.31 7.01
N ALA A 20 3.28 -7.24 6.41
CA ALA A 20 1.90 -7.52 6.78
C ALA A 20 1.76 -8.03 8.23
N VAL A 21 2.64 -8.94 8.67
CA VAL A 21 2.63 -9.47 10.04
C VAL A 21 3.00 -8.39 11.06
N CYS A 22 3.99 -7.55 10.76
CA CYS A 22 4.34 -6.41 11.60
C CYS A 22 3.18 -5.43 11.75
N ASP A 23 2.54 -5.07 10.64
CA ASP A 23 1.40 -4.16 10.64
C ASP A 23 0.20 -4.73 11.42
N LEU A 24 -0.13 -6.01 11.22
CA LEU A 24 -1.20 -6.68 11.96
C LEU A 24 -0.93 -6.75 13.48
N ARG A 25 0.33 -6.95 13.88
CA ARG A 25 0.71 -7.09 15.30
C ARG A 25 0.87 -5.75 16.01
N THR A 26 1.45 -4.76 15.34
CA THR A 26 1.94 -3.53 15.97
C THR A 26 1.32 -2.26 15.40
N ARG A 27 0.47 -2.38 14.36
CA ARG A 27 -0.09 -1.27 13.55
C ARG A 27 0.99 -0.34 12.99
N GLN A 28 2.18 -0.88 12.81
CA GLN A 28 3.35 -0.17 12.35
C GLN A 28 4.19 -1.09 11.49
N VAL A 29 4.75 -0.53 10.42
CA VAL A 29 5.78 -1.19 9.61
C VAL A 29 7.12 -0.56 9.98
N PRO A 30 8.09 -1.33 10.50
CA PRO A 30 9.34 -0.77 10.99
C PRO A 30 10.13 -0.12 9.84
N PRO A 31 10.70 1.09 10.05
CA PRO A 31 11.55 1.74 9.06
C PRO A 31 12.77 0.90 8.68
N LEU A 32 13.29 0.10 9.63
CA LEU A 32 14.44 -0.78 9.40
C LEU A 32 14.13 -1.90 8.40
N LEU A 33 12.85 -2.25 8.20
CA LEU A 33 12.45 -3.21 7.17
C LEU A 33 12.30 -2.52 5.81
N THR A 34 11.63 -1.37 5.78
CA THR A 34 11.23 -0.71 4.54
C THR A 34 12.32 0.15 3.92
N LEU A 35 13.08 0.91 4.71
CA LEU A 35 14.10 1.83 4.18
C LEU A 35 15.24 1.12 3.45
N PRO A 36 15.82 0.01 3.96
CA PRO A 36 16.84 -0.72 3.21
C PRO A 36 16.29 -1.31 1.91
N ALA A 37 15.06 -1.83 1.94
CA ALA A 37 14.39 -2.34 0.74
C ALA A 37 14.19 -1.22 -0.28
N MET A 38 13.64 -0.07 0.12
CA MET A 38 13.48 1.11 -0.73
C MET A 38 14.80 1.58 -1.32
N ALA A 39 15.85 1.69 -0.50
CA ALA A 39 17.17 2.11 -0.97
C ALA A 39 17.75 1.14 -2.02
N LEU A 40 17.60 -0.17 -1.79
CA LEU A 40 18.05 -1.20 -2.71
C LEU A 40 17.29 -1.14 -4.04
N VAL A 41 15.96 -1.25 -4.01
CA VAL A 41 15.16 -1.32 -5.25
C VAL A 41 15.12 0.03 -5.96
N GLY A 42 15.06 1.14 -5.21
CA GLY A 42 15.13 2.49 -5.78
C GLY A 42 16.50 2.77 -6.39
N GLY A 43 17.59 2.34 -5.75
CA GLY A 43 18.94 2.45 -6.30
C GLY A 43 19.12 1.67 -7.61
N LEU A 44 18.57 0.45 -7.68
CA LEU A 44 18.53 -0.34 -8.91
C LEU A 44 17.76 0.38 -10.03
N ARG A 45 16.57 0.92 -9.74
CA ARG A 45 15.77 1.66 -10.73
C ARG A 45 16.42 2.97 -11.18
N PHE A 46 17.10 3.66 -10.27
CA PHE A 46 17.87 4.85 -10.62
C PHE A 46 19.00 4.52 -11.60
N HIS A 47 19.72 3.42 -11.36
CA HIS A 47 20.77 2.94 -12.24
C HIS A 47 20.24 2.52 -13.62
N GLU A 48 19.04 1.94 -13.68
CA GLU A 48 18.34 1.58 -14.92
C GLU A 48 17.70 2.79 -15.65
N ALA A 49 17.83 4.00 -15.09
CA ALA A 49 17.19 5.22 -15.59
C ALA A 49 15.65 5.15 -15.67
N ASP A 50 15.02 4.29 -14.87
CA ASP A 50 13.56 4.18 -14.75
C ASP A 50 13.04 5.24 -13.76
N TYR A 51 12.90 6.47 -14.26
CA TYR A 51 12.48 7.61 -13.44
C TYR A 51 10.98 7.61 -13.11
N GLU A 52 10.16 6.78 -13.77
CA GLU A 52 8.72 6.71 -13.55
C GLU A 52 8.37 6.24 -12.13
N VAL A 53 9.21 5.36 -11.56
CA VAL A 53 9.10 4.90 -10.18
C VAL A 53 9.18 6.06 -9.19
N PHE A 54 10.04 7.05 -9.44
CA PHE A 54 10.21 8.19 -8.54
C PHE A 54 9.04 9.18 -8.62
N VAL A 55 8.42 9.33 -9.80
CA VAL A 55 7.17 10.06 -9.94
C VAL A 55 6.07 9.37 -9.14
N THR A 56 5.99 8.04 -9.22
CA THR A 56 5.05 7.24 -8.43
C THR A 56 5.30 7.41 -6.92
N TRP A 57 6.55 7.40 -6.48
CA TRP A 57 6.91 7.66 -5.09
C TRP A 57 6.52 9.06 -4.64
N LEU A 58 6.72 10.08 -5.48
CA LEU A 58 6.29 11.45 -5.17
C LEU A 58 4.78 11.53 -4.98
N VAL A 59 4.00 10.83 -5.79
CA VAL A 59 2.53 10.75 -5.65
C VAL A 59 2.17 10.03 -4.35
N ILE A 60 2.76 8.86 -4.05
CA ILE A 60 2.49 8.12 -2.81
C ILE A 60 2.87 8.96 -1.59
N PHE A 61 4.02 9.65 -1.63
CA PHE A 61 4.47 10.54 -0.57
C PHE A 61 3.50 11.71 -0.38
N SER A 62 2.99 12.30 -1.46
CA SER A 62 2.00 13.38 -1.40
C SER A 62 0.70 12.89 -0.76
N LEU A 63 0.21 11.70 -1.14
CA LEU A 63 -0.97 11.08 -0.53
C LEU A 63 -0.77 10.76 0.95
N TRP A 64 0.42 10.29 1.33
CA TRP A 64 0.79 10.11 2.73
C TRP A 64 0.84 11.44 3.50
N SER A 65 1.38 12.51 2.91
CA SER A 65 1.49 13.83 3.55
C SER A 65 0.13 14.45 3.89
N VAL A 66 -0.90 14.13 3.10
CA VAL A 66 -2.29 14.51 3.37
C VAL A 66 -3.05 13.46 4.20
N HIS A 67 -2.36 12.50 4.82
CA HIS A 67 -2.93 11.46 5.68
C HIS A 67 -3.94 10.53 4.99
N PHE A 68 -3.80 10.32 3.68
CA PHE A 68 -4.61 9.33 2.96
C PHE A 68 -4.18 7.90 3.30
N PHE A 69 -2.87 7.69 3.49
CA PHE A 69 -2.27 6.41 3.86
C PHE A 69 -1.58 6.47 5.22
N GLY A 70 -1.51 5.32 5.89
CA GLY A 70 -0.58 5.11 7.00
C GLY A 70 0.88 5.23 6.52
N GLY A 71 1.77 5.64 7.42
CA GLY A 71 3.21 5.72 7.10
C GLY A 71 3.83 4.36 6.77
N GLY A 72 3.25 3.26 7.29
CA GLY A 72 3.65 1.90 6.91
C GLY A 72 3.20 1.53 5.50
N ASP A 73 1.92 1.74 5.22
CA ASP A 73 1.32 1.48 3.90
C ASP A 73 2.06 2.22 2.78
N ALA A 74 2.33 3.52 2.97
CA ALA A 74 3.01 4.35 1.98
C ALA A 74 4.40 3.78 1.62
N LYS A 75 5.18 3.36 2.63
CA LYS A 75 6.51 2.79 2.40
C LYS A 75 6.44 1.42 1.73
N MET A 76 5.48 0.58 2.10
CA MET A 76 5.27 -0.72 1.44
C MET A 76 4.90 -0.55 -0.03
N LEU A 77 4.01 0.39 -0.33
CA LEU A 77 3.64 0.74 -1.71
C LEU A 77 4.83 1.27 -2.51
N MET A 78 5.70 2.08 -1.90
CA MET A 78 6.92 2.54 -2.57
C MET A 78 7.86 1.37 -2.92
N VAL A 79 8.04 0.41 -2.01
CA VAL A 79 8.85 -0.79 -2.31
C VAL A 79 8.20 -1.63 -3.41
N GLU A 80 6.89 -1.90 -3.33
CA GLU A 80 6.19 -2.72 -4.30
C GLU A 80 6.18 -2.11 -5.71
N THR A 81 5.94 -0.80 -5.82
CA THR A 81 5.97 -0.09 -7.12
C THR A 81 7.36 -0.01 -7.73
N ALA A 82 8.41 -0.07 -6.92
CA ALA A 82 9.79 -0.17 -7.41
C ALA A 82 10.20 -1.62 -7.74
N LEU A 83 9.68 -2.62 -7.02
CA LEU A 83 9.86 -4.04 -7.35
C LEU A 83 9.19 -4.39 -8.67
N PHE A 84 7.96 -3.92 -8.87
CA PHE A 84 7.12 -4.21 -10.03
C PHE A 84 6.72 -2.91 -10.75
N PRO A 85 7.67 -2.23 -11.41
CA PRO A 85 7.33 -1.03 -12.17
C PRO A 85 6.42 -1.42 -13.33
N GLY A 86 5.30 -0.72 -13.43
CA GLY A 86 4.42 -0.81 -14.57
C GLY A 86 2.92 -0.88 -14.26
N PRO A 87 2.10 -0.63 -15.29
CA PRO A 87 0.65 -0.49 -15.12
C PRO A 87 -0.03 -1.80 -14.73
N ARG A 88 0.51 -2.96 -15.13
CA ARG A 88 -0.07 -4.27 -14.80
C ARG A 88 -0.12 -4.49 -13.29
N PHE A 89 0.97 -4.16 -12.60
CA PHE A 89 1.01 -4.28 -11.14
C PHE A 89 0.02 -3.31 -10.48
N LEU A 90 -0.05 -2.06 -10.94
CA LEU A 90 -1.00 -1.08 -10.42
C LEU A 90 -2.46 -1.53 -10.58
N VAL A 91 -2.80 -2.18 -11.70
CA VAL A 91 -4.13 -2.77 -11.90
C VAL A 91 -4.37 -3.91 -10.93
N THR A 92 -3.42 -4.84 -10.77
CA THR A 92 -3.55 -5.94 -9.79
C THR A 92 -3.73 -5.40 -8.38
N LEU A 93 -2.88 -4.45 -7.97
CA LEU A 93 -2.98 -3.77 -6.68
C LEU A 93 -4.35 -3.11 -6.50
N SER A 94 -4.83 -2.38 -7.50
CA SER A 94 -6.12 -1.70 -7.46
C SER A 94 -7.29 -2.67 -7.34
N LEU A 95 -7.25 -3.80 -8.05
CA LEU A 95 -8.27 -4.84 -7.97
C LEU A 95 -8.33 -5.47 -6.59
N PHE A 96 -7.18 -5.84 -6.01
CA PHE A 96 -7.12 -6.39 -4.66
C PHE A 96 -7.54 -5.36 -3.60
N ALA A 97 -7.04 -4.12 -3.73
CA ALA A 97 -7.42 -3.02 -2.85
C ALA A 97 -8.93 -2.80 -2.89
N LEU A 98 -9.56 -2.76 -4.07
CA LEU A 98 -11.00 -2.61 -4.21
C LEU A 98 -11.75 -3.82 -3.65
N ALA A 99 -11.35 -5.04 -4.03
CA ALA A 99 -11.99 -6.28 -3.63
C ALA A 99 -11.95 -6.52 -2.11
N CYS A 100 -10.91 -6.05 -1.42
CA CYS A 100 -10.81 -6.16 0.04
C CYS A 100 -11.44 -4.95 0.76
N THR A 101 -11.18 -3.73 0.28
CA THR A 101 -11.64 -2.51 0.96
C THR A 101 -13.15 -2.35 0.85
N VAL A 102 -13.77 -2.67 -0.29
CA VAL A 102 -15.23 -2.50 -0.47
C VAL A 102 -16.02 -3.36 0.52
N PRO A 103 -15.79 -4.69 0.64
CA PRO A 103 -16.46 -5.50 1.66
C PRO A 103 -16.18 -5.01 3.09
N MET A 104 -14.95 -4.60 3.39
CA MET A 104 -14.61 -4.04 4.70
C MET A 104 -15.42 -2.77 4.99
N LEU A 105 -15.56 -1.89 4.00
CA LEU A 105 -16.36 -0.67 4.09
C LEU A 105 -17.85 -1.00 4.28
N VAL A 106 -18.37 -1.95 3.49
CA VAL A 106 -19.76 -2.42 3.59
C VAL A 106 -20.04 -2.96 4.99
N VAL A 107 -19.18 -3.82 5.53
CA VAL A 107 -19.33 -4.38 6.88
C VAL A 107 -19.22 -3.29 7.95
N LYS A 108 -18.22 -2.39 7.84
CA LYS A 108 -17.99 -1.29 8.79
C LYS A 108 -19.18 -0.33 8.86
N TYR A 109 -19.83 -0.05 7.71
CA TYR A 109 -20.93 0.90 7.62
C TYR A 109 -22.32 0.28 7.52
N ARG A 110 -22.45 -1.06 7.52
CA ARG A 110 -23.75 -1.75 7.39
C ARG A 110 -24.80 -1.30 8.42
N ARG A 111 -24.36 -0.83 9.59
CA ARG A 111 -25.24 -0.35 10.68
C ARG A 111 -25.41 1.17 10.72
N ARG A 112 -24.80 1.93 9.80
CA ARG A 112 -24.93 3.39 9.72
C ARG A 112 -25.74 3.77 8.48
N SER A 113 -26.67 4.71 8.63
CA SER A 113 -27.45 5.21 7.50
C SER A 113 -26.53 5.93 6.50
N PRO A 114 -26.63 5.65 5.18
CA PRO A 114 -25.80 6.29 4.15
C PRO A 114 -26.00 7.82 4.12
N LEU A 115 -27.19 8.31 4.49
CA LEU A 115 -27.48 9.74 4.61
C LEU A 115 -26.64 10.45 5.68
N VAL A 116 -26.30 9.73 6.76
CA VAL A 116 -25.46 10.27 7.84
C VAL A 116 -24.00 10.35 7.40
N LEU A 117 -23.53 9.40 6.57
CA LEU A 117 -22.19 9.43 5.99
C LEU A 117 -22.03 10.56 4.98
N VAL A 118 -23.03 10.75 4.10
CA VAL A 118 -23.01 11.84 3.11
C VAL A 118 -23.07 13.20 3.80
N ARG A 119 -23.89 13.37 4.85
CA ARG A 119 -23.90 14.62 5.63
C ARG A 119 -22.58 14.86 6.38
N GLY A 120 -21.97 13.81 6.93
CA GLY A 120 -20.66 13.91 7.58
C GLY A 120 -19.54 14.29 6.61
N LEU A 121 -19.53 13.70 5.42
CA LEU A 121 -18.62 14.06 4.33
C LEU A 121 -18.85 15.48 3.81
N ALA A 122 -20.11 15.88 3.62
CA ALA A 122 -20.46 17.24 3.20
C ALA A 122 -20.03 18.27 4.24
N HIS A 123 -20.25 18.01 5.53
CA HIS A 123 -19.82 18.88 6.62
C HIS A 123 -18.29 18.96 6.72
N ARG A 124 -17.58 17.85 6.47
CA ARG A 124 -16.11 17.82 6.41
C ARG A 124 -15.54 18.58 5.21
N ALA A 125 -16.13 18.41 4.04
CA ALA A 125 -15.77 19.15 2.84
C ALA A 125 -15.99 20.66 3.02
N TRP A 126 -17.11 21.05 3.66
CA TRP A 126 -17.40 22.43 3.99
C TRP A 126 -16.45 23.02 5.04
N ALA A 127 -16.01 22.21 6.02
CA ALA A 127 -15.02 22.61 7.01
C ALA A 127 -13.57 22.63 6.48
N GLY A 128 -13.35 22.36 5.18
CA GLY A 128 -12.02 22.28 4.58
C GLY A 128 -11.21 21.05 5.00
N GLN A 129 -11.84 20.07 5.67
CA GLN A 129 -11.21 18.84 6.16
C GLN A 129 -11.58 17.65 5.27
N CYS A 130 -11.19 17.72 4.00
CA CYS A 130 -11.41 16.62 3.05
C CYS A 130 -10.65 15.33 3.42
N PHE A 131 -9.55 15.45 4.19
CA PHE A 131 -8.70 14.33 4.57
C PHE A 131 -8.73 14.06 6.08
N PRO A 132 -8.48 12.80 6.51
CA PRO A 132 -8.39 12.46 7.92
C PRO A 132 -7.28 13.25 8.62
N THR A 133 -7.47 13.53 9.90
CA THR A 133 -6.38 14.10 10.71
C THR A 133 -5.41 12.98 11.14
N GLY A 134 -4.15 13.30 11.41
CA GLY A 134 -3.17 12.31 11.89
C GLY A 134 -3.58 11.61 13.20
N ARG A 135 -4.46 12.23 14.00
CA ARG A 135 -5.03 11.62 15.21
C ARG A 135 -6.06 10.54 14.88
N GLU A 136 -6.94 10.80 13.92
CA GLU A 136 -7.90 9.81 13.40
C GLU A 136 -7.19 8.63 12.75
N LEU A 137 -6.09 8.88 12.03
CA LEU A 137 -5.29 7.80 11.43
C LEU A 137 -4.66 6.89 12.50
N LYS A 138 -4.25 7.45 13.65
CA LYS A 138 -3.70 6.68 14.77
C LYS A 138 -4.77 5.91 15.55
N GLU A 139 -5.95 6.49 15.72
CA GLU A 139 -7.03 5.92 16.54
C GLU A 139 -7.91 4.93 15.75
N GLU A 140 -8.25 5.27 14.50
CA GLU A 140 -9.15 4.49 13.64
C GLU A 140 -8.45 3.78 12.47
N GLY A 141 -7.15 3.98 12.31
CA GLY A 141 -6.34 3.30 11.29
C GLY A 141 -6.45 1.80 11.39
N GLN A 142 -6.83 1.16 10.28
CA GLN A 142 -6.86 -0.29 10.18
C GLN A 142 -5.57 -0.79 9.52
N PRO A 143 -5.06 -1.96 9.96
CA PRO A 143 -3.90 -2.55 9.32
C PRO A 143 -4.30 -3.01 7.91
N THR A 144 -3.95 -2.24 6.89
CA THR A 144 -4.25 -2.51 5.48
C THR A 144 -3.05 -3.05 4.71
N THR A 145 -1.86 -3.08 5.33
CA THR A 145 -0.63 -3.53 4.66
C THR A 145 -0.73 -4.96 4.15
N TRP A 146 -1.54 -5.82 4.78
CA TRP A 146 -1.77 -7.19 4.31
C TRP A 146 -2.46 -7.26 2.94
N ILE A 147 -3.26 -6.26 2.57
CA ILE A 147 -3.94 -6.21 1.26
C ILE A 147 -2.90 -5.97 0.17
N PHE A 148 -1.98 -5.02 0.40
CA PHE A 148 -0.88 -4.71 -0.53
C PHE A 148 0.07 -5.91 -0.64
N ALA A 149 0.48 -6.48 0.50
CA ALA A 149 1.30 -7.68 0.53
C ALA A 149 0.67 -8.85 -0.26
N LEU A 150 -0.63 -9.08 -0.09
CA LEU A 150 -1.35 -10.12 -0.82
C LEU A 150 -1.34 -9.86 -2.34
N ALA A 151 -1.57 -8.61 -2.76
CA ALA A 151 -1.52 -8.22 -4.17
C ALA A 151 -0.11 -8.40 -4.75
N GLY A 152 0.92 -7.96 -4.04
CA GLY A 152 2.32 -8.14 -4.43
C GLY A 152 2.73 -9.60 -4.55
N ILE A 153 2.32 -10.45 -3.61
CA ILE A 153 2.57 -11.90 -3.68
C ILE A 153 1.83 -12.52 -4.88
N ALA A 154 0.55 -12.22 -5.04
CA ALA A 154 -0.24 -12.75 -6.16
C ALA A 154 0.39 -12.33 -7.51
N TYR A 155 0.81 -11.07 -7.63
CA TYR A 155 1.49 -10.59 -8.84
C TYR A 155 2.83 -11.30 -9.07
N ALA A 156 3.69 -11.38 -8.05
CA ALA A 156 5.01 -12.01 -8.12
C ALA A 156 4.95 -13.47 -8.59
N TRP A 157 3.91 -14.22 -8.20
CA TRP A 157 3.78 -15.63 -8.53
C TRP A 157 3.01 -15.90 -9.84
N LEU A 158 1.95 -15.13 -10.11
CA LEU A 158 1.02 -15.46 -11.20
C LEU A 158 1.28 -14.66 -12.48
N LEU A 159 1.71 -13.42 -12.36
CA LEU A 159 1.70 -12.45 -13.47
C LEU A 159 3.09 -11.92 -13.80
N TRP A 160 4.00 -11.91 -12.83
CA TRP A 160 5.37 -11.48 -13.05
C TRP A 160 6.09 -12.50 -13.93
N ARG A 161 6.53 -12.05 -15.09
CA ARG A 161 7.48 -12.74 -15.96
C ARG A 161 8.73 -11.86 -15.94
N GLY A 162 9.81 -12.41 -15.36
CA GLY A 162 11.12 -11.77 -15.35
C GLY A 162 11.68 -11.66 -16.75
#